data_AF-A0A3D4P8H6-F1
#
_entry.id   AF-A0A3D4P8H6-F1
#
_cell.length_a   1.000
_cell.length_b   1.000
_cell.length_c   1.000
_cell.angle_alpha   90.00
_cell.angle_beta   90.00
_cell.angle_gamma   90.00
#
_symmetry.space_group_name_H-M   'P 1'
#
loop_
_entity.id
_entity.type
_entity.pdbx_description
1 polymer ?
#
loop_
_entity_poly.entity_id
_entity_poly.type
_entity_poly.pdbx_seq_one_letter_code
_entity_poly.pdbx_strand_id
1 'polypeptide(L)' 'AACEMVILHGGQRIDISVSSGVSCYPQHASTVEGLIEAADEALYQAKRDGRNAVRHAGANKQEPARIGH' A
#
# COMPACT_ATOMS: atom_id res chain seq x y z
N ALA A 1 4.83 -10.23 -5.97
CA ALA A 1 3.69 -10.87 -6.65
C ALA A 1 2.80 -9.77 -7.21
N ALA A 2 2.71 -9.66 -8.53
CA ALA A 2 1.72 -8.84 -9.22
C ALA A 2 0.48 -9.70 -9.44
N CYS A 3 -0.71 -9.16 -9.19
CA CYS A 3 -1.96 -9.87 -9.47
C CYS A 3 -2.48 -9.41 -10.84
N GLU A 4 -2.28 -10.25 -11.86
CA GLU A 4 -2.84 -10.03 -13.19
C GLU A 4 -4.20 -10.72 -13.26
N MET A 5 -5.25 -9.94 -13.44
CA MET A 5 -6.63 -10.44 -13.53
C MET A 5 -7.19 -10.11 -14.91
N VAL A 6 -7.85 -11.08 -15.54
CA VAL A 6 -8.47 -10.91 -16.85
C VAL A 6 -9.97 -10.99 -16.70
N ILE A 7 -10.68 -9.97 -17.18
CA ILE A 7 -12.14 -10.03 -17.30
C ILE A 7 -12.55 -10.07 -18.78
N LEU A 8 -13.58 -10.86 -19.08
CA LEU A 8 -14.21 -10.90 -20.39
C LEU A 8 -15.49 -10.07 -20.34
N HIS A 9 -15.58 -9.03 -21.17
CA HIS A 9 -16.77 -8.18 -21.29
C HIS A 9 -17.14 -8.03 -22.76
N GLY A 10 -18.31 -8.54 -23.17
CA GLY A 10 -18.79 -8.46 -24.55
C GLY A 10 -17.91 -9.18 -25.59
N GLY A 11 -17.14 -10.20 -25.18
CA GLY A 11 -16.15 -10.88 -26.04
C GLY A 11 -14.79 -10.19 -26.11
N GLN A 12 -14.63 -9.03 -25.45
CA GLN A 12 -13.34 -8.34 -25.33
C GLN A 12 -12.63 -8.73 -24.04
N ARG A 13 -11.33 -9.02 -24.16
CA ARG A 13 -10.44 -9.26 -23.04
C ARG A 13 -9.96 -7.92 -22.47
N ILE A 14 -10.15 -7.72 -21.18
CA ILE A 14 -9.64 -6.55 -20.44
C ILE A 14 -8.65 -7.06 -19.39
N ASP A 15 -7.39 -6.69 -19.54
CA ASP A 15 -6.35 -7.00 -18.57
C ASP A 15 -6.37 -5.93 -17.46
N ILE A 16 -6.61 -6.37 -16.24
CA ILE A 16 -6.68 -5.54 -15.04
C ILE A 16 -5.49 -5.87 -14.14
N SER A 17 -4.95 -4.79 -13.60
CA SER A 17 -3.73 -4.73 -12.82
C SER A 17 -4.09 -4.19 -11.43
N VAL A 18 -3.83 -4.93 -10.36
CA VAL A 18 -4.03 -4.43 -8.98
C VAL A 18 -2.69 -4.04 -8.37
N SER A 19 -2.65 -2.88 -7.71
CA SER A 19 -1.55 -2.47 -6.84
C SER A 19 -2.04 -2.40 -5.40
N SER A 20 -1.20 -2.78 -4.45
CA SER A 20 -1.55 -2.77 -3.02
C SER A 20 -0.40 -2.22 -2.19
N GLY A 21 -0.74 -1.42 -1.18
CA GLY A 21 0.19 -0.96 -0.15
C GLY A 21 -0.08 -1.68 1.16
N VAL A 22 0.98 -2.09 1.87
CA VAL A 22 0.87 -2.83 3.14
C VAL A 22 1.57 -2.06 4.25
N SER A 23 0.89 -1.88 5.39
CA SER A 23 1.46 -1.34 6.62
C SER A 23 1.21 -2.29 7.80
N CYS A 24 2.00 -2.15 8.85
CA CYS A 24 2.01 -3.04 10.02
C CYS A 24 2.24 -2.24 11.30
N TYR A 25 1.41 -2.50 12.31
CA TYR A 25 1.63 -2.03 13.66
C TYR A 25 2.70 -2.88 14.36
N PRO A 26 3.55 -2.30 15.22
CA PRO A 26 3.77 -0.87 15.46
C PRO A 26 4.82 -0.27 14.51
N GLN A 27 5.32 -1.06 13.56
CA GLN A 27 6.49 -0.74 12.73
C GLN A 27 6.31 0.51 11.86
N HIS A 28 5.10 0.73 11.35
CA HIS A 28 4.81 1.79 10.38
C HIS A 28 3.99 2.94 10.98
N ALA A 29 3.22 2.68 12.04
CA ALA A 29 2.53 3.68 12.84
C ALA A 29 1.99 3.08 14.15
N SER A 30 1.71 3.94 15.13
CA SER A 30 1.11 3.56 16.41
C SER A 30 -0.39 3.87 16.52
N THR A 31 -0.98 4.46 15.47
CA THR A 31 -2.42 4.76 15.36
C THR A 31 -3.01 4.10 14.13
N VAL A 32 -4.33 3.86 14.14
CA VAL A 32 -5.05 3.27 13.00
C VAL A 32 -4.94 4.20 11.79
N GLU A 33 -5.11 5.50 12.00
CA GLU A 33 -5.01 6.53 10.97
C GLU A 33 -3.62 6.53 10.33
N GLY A 34 -2.55 6.44 11.14
CA GLY A 34 -1.19 6.40 10.63
C GLY A 34 -0.88 5.11 9.85
N LEU A 35 -1.49 3.98 10.21
CA LEU A 35 -1.35 2.73 9.43
C LEU A 35 -2.04 2.85 8.07
N ILE A 36 -3.21 3.49 8.02
CA ILE A 36 -3.93 3.73 6.76
C ILE A 36 -3.12 4.68 5.87
N GLU A 37 -2.60 5.78 6.40
CA GLU A 37 -1.75 6.73 5.66
C GLU A 37 -0.51 6.02 5.10
N ALA A 38 0.17 5.21 5.91
CA ALA A 38 1.35 4.47 5.50
C ALA A 38 1.06 3.43 4.40
N ALA A 39 -0.08 2.74 4.48
CA ALA A 39 -0.52 1.81 3.43
C ALA A 39 -0.89 2.54 2.14
N ASP A 40 -1.56 3.70 2.22
CA ASP A 40 -1.92 4.50 1.06
C ASP A 40 -0.68 5.08 0.36
N GLU A 41 0.31 5.54 1.14
CA GLU A 41 1.59 5.98 0.59
C GLU A 41 2.30 4.84 -0.16
N ALA A 42 2.36 3.65 0.43
CA ALA A 42 2.92 2.47 -0.23
C ALA A 42 2.17 2.11 -1.52
N LEU A 43 0.84 2.19 -1.49
CA LEU A 43 -0.01 1.99 -2.68
C LEU A 43 0.27 3.03 -3.77
N TYR A 44 0.42 4.30 -3.38
CA TYR A 44 0.71 5.38 -4.30
C TYR A 44 2.08 5.19 -4.97
N GLN A 45 3.09 4.78 -4.20
CA GLN A 45 4.39 4.41 -4.75
C GLN A 45 4.28 3.23 -5.73
N ALA A 46 3.50 2.19 -5.38
CA ALA A 46 3.24 1.07 -6.27
C ALA A 46 2.57 1.49 -7.60
N LYS A 47 1.68 2.49 -7.56
CA LYS A 47 1.03 3.05 -8.76
C LYS A 47 1.98 3.91 -9.60
N ARG A 48 2.95 4.60 -8.98
CA ARG A 48 3.93 5.46 -9.69
C ARG A 48 5.02 4.66 -10.39
N ASP A 49 5.44 3.55 -9.81
CA ASP A 49 6.56 2.73 -10.28
C ASP A 49 6.17 1.71 -11.37
N GLY A 50 5.16 2.02 -12.17
CA GLY A 50 4.69 1.17 -13.28
C GLY A 50 3.43 0.36 -13.03
N ARG A 51 2.77 0.50 -11.86
CA ARG A 51 1.56 -0.27 -11.46
C ARG A 51 1.88 -1.78 -11.36
N ASN A 52 0.88 -2.62 -11.07
CA ASN A 52 1.09 -4.07 -10.83
C ASN A 52 2.05 -4.44 -9.69
N ALA A 53 2.25 -3.56 -8.70
CA ALA A 53 3.17 -3.81 -7.61
C ALA A 53 2.47 -3.90 -6.25
N VAL A 54 3.04 -4.73 -5.36
CA VAL A 54 2.77 -4.67 -3.93
C VAL A 54 3.96 -4.00 -3.28
N ARG A 55 3.72 -2.94 -2.51
CA ARG A 55 4.76 -2.22 -1.78
C ARG A 55 4.44 -2.19 -0.30
N HIS A 56 5.49 -2.25 0.51
CA HIS A 56 5.39 -2.09 1.95
C HIS A 56 5.60 -0.61 2.26
N ALA A 57 4.92 -0.12 3.28
CA ALA A 57 5.19 1.21 3.84
C ALA A 57 6.67 1.30 4.22
N GLY A 58 7.30 2.44 3.88
CA GLY A 58 8.66 2.71 4.33
C GLY A 58 8.70 2.77 5.85
N ALA A 59 9.73 2.22 6.46
CA ALA A 59 9.95 2.29 7.90
C ALA A 59 10.41 3.70 8.31
N ASN A 60 9.55 4.72 8.21
CA ASN A 60 9.88 6.02 8.81
C ASN A 60 8.67 6.92 9.06
N LYS A 61 8.04 6.75 10.23
CA LYS A 61 7.41 7.83 11.01
C LYS A 61 7.26 7.32 12.46
N GLN A 62 8.39 7.03 13.11
CA GLN A 62 8.39 6.98 14.57
C GLN A 62 8.34 8.42 15.06
N GLU A 63 7.13 8.94 15.27
CA GLU A 63 6.97 10.10 16.13
C GLU A 63 7.46 9.68 17.52
N PRO A 64 8.50 10.33 18.10
CA PRO A 64 9.11 9.85 19.32
C PRO A 64 8.04 9.80 20.39
N ALA A 65 7.87 8.62 20.99
CA ALA A 65 7.02 8.40 22.14
C ALA A 65 7.24 9.54 23.13
N ARG A 66 6.23 10.40 23.31
CA ARG A 66 6.24 11.39 24.38
C ARG A 66 6.29 10.59 25.68
N ILE A 67 7.49 10.43 26.22
CA ILE A 67 7.73 10.06 27.61
C ILE A 67 7.12 11.15 28.46
N GLY A 68 5.90 10.90 28.96
CA GLY A 68 5.25 11.73 29.96
C GLY A 68 6.11 11.73 31.22
N HIS A 69 6.34 12.94 31.74
CA HIS A 69 7.14 13.21 32.93
C HIS A 69 6.25 13.30 34.17
#